data_AF-A0A832B941-F1
#
_entry.id   AF-A0A832B941-F1
#
_cell.length_a   1.000
_cell.length_b   1.000
_cell.length_c   1.000
_cell.angle_alpha   90.00
_cell.angle_beta   90.00
_cell.angle_gamma   90.00
#
_symmetry.space_group_name_H-M   'P 1'
#
loop_
_entity.id
_entity.type
_entity.pdbx_description
1 polymer ?
#
loop_
_entity_poly.entity_id
_entity_poly.type
_entity_poly.pdbx_seq_one_letter_code
_entity_poly.pdbx_strand_id
1 'polypeptide(L)'
;MAMDWQGMTRRELLAGAAMGLAAKASGAQSGAASGAWKAKKAVIWGMLPGNLSREDRFKLVRDCGFDGVEAPPIADAAECEAMRKAAEAASV
;
A
#
# COMPACT_ATOMS: atom_id res chain seq x y z
N MET A 1 18.66 18.87 40.00
CA MET A 1 19.19 17.79 39.14
C MET A 1 18.24 17.65 37.97
N ALA A 2 18.53 18.32 36.86
CA ALA A 2 17.82 18.06 35.60
C ALA A 2 18.49 16.85 34.95
N MET A 3 17.69 15.89 34.48
CA MET A 3 18.20 14.68 33.84
C MET A 3 18.27 14.97 32.34
N ASP A 4 19.48 15.12 31.82
CA ASP A 4 19.74 15.49 30.44
C ASP A 4 19.43 14.29 29.52
N TRP A 5 18.27 14.29 28.88
CA TRP A 5 17.89 13.31 27.84
C TRP A 5 18.56 13.68 26.51
N GLN A 6 19.89 13.58 26.44
CA GLN A 6 20.59 13.62 25.15
C GLN A 6 20.58 12.23 24.53
N GLY A 7 19.45 11.88 23.90
CA GLY A 7 19.39 10.73 22.98
C GLY A 7 20.07 11.05 21.65
N MET A 8 20.63 10.01 21.00
CA MET A 8 21.31 10.12 19.70
C MET A 8 20.55 11.02 18.72
N THR A 9 21.26 12.00 18.17
CA THR A 9 20.72 12.92 17.19
C THR A 9 20.59 12.23 15.83
N ARG A 10 19.64 12.71 15.01
CA ARG A 10 19.49 12.24 13.61
C ARG A 10 20.79 12.33 12.81
N ARG A 11 21.67 13.29 13.14
CA ARG A 11 22.98 13.44 12.52
C ARG A 11 23.94 12.31 12.86
N GLU A 12 23.96 11.87 14.11
CA GLU A 12 24.82 10.76 14.54
C GLU A 12 24.38 9.43 13.91
N LEU A 13 23.07 9.22 13.78
CA LEU A 13 22.52 8.07 13.06
C LEU A 13 22.91 8.07 11.57
N LEU A 14 22.81 9.22 10.90
CA LEU A 14 23.16 9.36 9.49
C LEU A 14 24.67 9.20 9.26
N ALA A 15 25.50 9.71 10.18
CA ALA A 15 26.95 9.55 10.13
C ALA A 15 27.37 8.08 10.30
N GLY A 16 26.70 7.32 11.18
CA GLY A 16 26.93 5.88 11.34
C GLY A 16 26.52 5.04 10.11
N ALA A 17 25.45 5.44 9.42
CA ALA A 17 24.98 4.76 8.21
C ALA A 17 25.93 4.92 7.00
N ALA A 18 26.68 6.04 6.94
CA ALA A 18 27.62 6.30 5.84
C ALA A 18 28.82 5.34 5.83
N MET A 19 29.27 4.85 6.99
CA MET A 19 30.37 3.88 7.06
C MET A 19 29.96 2.45 6.64
N GLY A 20 28.67 2.13 6.65
CA GLY A 20 28.17 0.81 6.22
C GLY A 20 27.88 0.69 4.72
N LEU A 21 27.82 1.81 3.98
CA LEU A 21 27.34 1.81 2.60
C LEU A 21 28.42 1.55 1.54
N ALA A 22 29.70 1.70 1.90
CA ALA A 22 30.81 1.45 0.97
C ALA A 22 30.98 -0.03 0.60
N ALA A 23 30.35 -0.96 1.33
CA ALA A 23 30.41 -2.40 1.05
C ALA A 23 29.24 -2.94 0.20
N LYS A 24 28.27 -2.10 -0.22
CA LYS A 24 27.08 -2.55 -1.00
C LYS A 24 26.95 -1.92 -2.39
N ALA A 25 27.96 -1.18 -2.86
CA ALA A 25 27.94 -0.59 -4.21
C ALA A 25 28.22 -1.60 -5.34
N SER A 26 28.51 -2.86 -5.03
CA SER A 26 28.70 -3.93 -6.00
C SER A 26 27.69 -5.06 -5.78
N GLY A 27 26.58 -5.04 -6.53
CA GLY A 27 25.88 -6.28 -6.88
C GLY A 27 24.60 -6.63 -6.12
N ALA A 28 23.80 -5.68 -5.64
CA ALA A 28 22.40 -5.96 -5.30
C ALA A 28 21.47 -5.48 -6.42
N GLN A 29 21.64 -6.04 -7.63
CA GLN A 29 20.49 -6.15 -8.53
C GLN A 29 19.56 -7.13 -7.83
N SER A 30 18.54 -6.60 -7.16
CA SER A 30 17.50 -7.39 -6.49
C SER A 30 16.98 -8.41 -7.49
N GLY A 31 17.47 -9.64 -7.40
CA GLY A 31 16.91 -10.75 -8.16
C GLY A 31 15.44 -10.78 -7.80
N ALA A 32 14.58 -10.52 -8.78
CA ALA A 32 13.17 -10.77 -8.65
C ALA A 32 13.05 -12.25 -8.31
N ALA A 33 12.86 -12.55 -7.03
CA ALA A 33 12.57 -13.90 -6.59
C ALA A 33 11.40 -14.37 -7.44
N SER A 34 11.58 -15.47 -8.17
CA SER A 34 10.48 -16.16 -8.83
C SER A 34 9.53 -16.60 -7.71
N GLY A 35 8.47 -15.82 -7.48
CA GLY A 35 7.59 -15.90 -6.30
C GLY A 35 7.76 -14.76 -5.28
N ALA A 36 8.19 -13.57 -5.69
CA ALA A 36 8.37 -12.42 -4.80
C ALA A 36 7.08 -12.05 -4.05
N TRP A 37 7.18 -11.94 -2.73
CA TRP A 37 6.13 -11.36 -1.89
C TRP A 37 5.76 -9.97 -2.39
N LYS A 38 4.50 -9.79 -2.82
CA LYS A 38 3.91 -8.50 -3.18
C LYS A 38 2.96 -8.07 -2.08
N ALA A 39 3.22 -6.89 -1.51
CA ALA A 39 2.25 -6.26 -0.61
C ALA A 39 0.96 -5.96 -1.41
N LYS A 40 -0.16 -6.45 -0.89
CA LYS A 40 -1.49 -6.13 -1.45
C LYS A 40 -1.81 -4.67 -1.15
N LYS A 41 -2.26 -3.93 -2.16
CA LYS A 41 -2.64 -2.51 -2.02
C LYS A 41 -4.09 -2.33 -2.41
N ALA A 42 -4.80 -1.49 -1.67
CA ALA A 42 -6.17 -1.10 -1.98
C ALA A 42 -6.26 0.41 -2.25
N VAL A 43 -7.37 0.82 -2.88
CA VAL A 43 -7.76 2.22 -3.04
C VAL A 43 -9.05 2.49 -2.27
N ILE A 44 -9.18 3.68 -1.67
CA ILE A 44 -10.41 4.08 -0.98
C ILE A 44 -11.49 4.36 -2.03
N TRP A 45 -12.69 3.80 -1.86
CA TRP A 45 -13.82 3.90 -2.79
C TRP A 45 -14.14 5.33 -3.22
N GLY A 46 -14.07 6.28 -2.28
CA GLY A 46 -14.31 7.70 -2.51
C GLY A 46 -13.28 8.40 -3.40
N MET A 47 -12.14 7.77 -3.67
CA MET A 47 -11.12 8.30 -4.61
C MET A 47 -11.43 7.96 -6.07
N LEU A 48 -12.39 7.06 -6.33
CA LEU A 48 -12.78 6.67 -7.67
C LEU A 48 -13.77 7.68 -8.27
N PRO A 49 -13.80 7.86 -9.60
CA PRO A 49 -14.70 8.83 -10.24
C PRO A 49 -16.18 8.59 -9.91
N GLY A 50 -16.83 9.62 -9.35
CA GLY A 50 -18.21 9.56 -8.87
C GLY A 50 -19.28 9.31 -9.93
N ASN A 51 -18.96 9.58 -11.20
CA ASN A 51 -19.85 9.44 -12.35
C ASN A 51 -19.85 8.05 -12.98
N LEU A 52 -18.96 7.15 -12.53
CA LEU A 52 -18.91 5.77 -13.03
C LEU A 52 -19.87 4.87 -12.25
N SER A 53 -20.38 3.86 -12.96
CA SER A 53 -21.10 2.73 -12.35
C SER A 53 -20.19 1.99 -11.36
N ARG A 54 -20.79 1.16 -10.49
CA ARG A 54 -20.03 0.40 -9.50
C ARG A 54 -19.06 -0.57 -10.17
N GLU A 55 -19.56 -1.21 -11.23
CA GLU A 55 -18.86 -2.18 -12.06
C GLU A 55 -17.67 -1.52 -12.77
N ASP A 56 -17.89 -0.34 -13.36
CA ASP A 56 -16.82 0.41 -14.04
C ASP A 56 -15.74 0.89 -13.08
N ARG A 57 -16.11 1.24 -11.84
CA ARG A 57 -15.16 1.59 -10.79
C ARG A 57 -14.28 0.41 -10.39
N PHE A 58 -14.87 -0.77 -10.15
CA PHE A 58 -14.08 -1.96 -9.84
C PHE A 58 -13.21 -2.41 -11.02
N LYS A 59 -13.71 -2.28 -12.25
CA LYS A 59 -12.92 -2.48 -13.47
C LYS A 59 -11.70 -1.56 -13.49
N LEU A 60 -11.89 -0.27 -13.22
CA LEU A 60 -10.79 0.69 -13.16
C LEU A 60 -9.76 0.32 -12.10
N VAL A 61 -10.20 -0.14 -10.92
CA VAL A 61 -9.30 -0.57 -9.83
C VAL A 61 -8.39 -1.71 -10.29
N ARG A 62 -8.97 -2.73 -10.94
CA ARG A 62 -8.21 -3.85 -11.54
C ARG A 62 -7.26 -3.37 -12.62
N ASP A 63 -7.75 -2.54 -13.55
CA ASP A 63 -6.97 -2.06 -14.69
C ASP A 63 -5.77 -1.19 -14.23
N CYS A 64 -5.88 -0.55 -13.05
CA CYS A 64 -4.78 0.17 -12.40
C CYS A 64 -3.84 -0.71 -11.55
N GLY A 65 -4.11 -2.01 -11.39
CA GLY A 65 -3.24 -2.96 -10.69
C GLY A 65 -3.33 -2.90 -9.16
N PHE A 66 -4.43 -2.39 -8.61
CA PHE A 66 -4.75 -2.54 -7.19
C PHE A 66 -5.31 -3.95 -6.92
N ASP A 67 -5.06 -4.43 -5.70
CA ASP A 67 -5.47 -5.75 -5.24
C ASP A 67 -6.78 -5.70 -4.40
N GLY A 68 -7.41 -4.53 -4.29
CA GLY A 68 -8.55 -4.33 -3.39
C GLY A 68 -9.16 -2.92 -3.41
N VAL A 69 -10.32 -2.79 -2.78
CA VAL A 69 -10.98 -1.52 -2.47
C VAL A 69 -11.28 -1.46 -0.97
N GLU A 70 -11.04 -0.30 -0.37
CA GLU A 70 -11.50 0.01 0.99
C GLU A 70 -12.73 0.92 0.91
N ALA A 71 -13.80 0.56 1.63
CA ALA A 71 -15.01 1.36 1.72
C ALA A 71 -15.25 1.79 3.18
N PRO A 72 -15.89 2.95 3.41
CA PRO A 72 -16.37 3.29 4.75
C PRO A 72 -17.40 2.26 5.22
N PRO A 73 -17.71 2.22 6.53
CA PRO A 73 -18.74 1.31 7.06
C PRO A 73 -20.07 1.45 6.30
N ILE A 74 -20.55 0.34 5.74
CA ILE A 74 -21.82 0.25 5.04
C ILE A 74 -22.85 -0.33 6.00
N ALA A 75 -23.87 0.45 6.35
CA ALA A 75 -24.92 0.04 7.28
C ALA A 75 -25.99 -0.85 6.63
N ASP A 76 -26.25 -0.65 5.34
CA ASP A 76 -27.24 -1.44 4.59
C ASP A 76 -26.63 -2.77 4.12
N ALA A 77 -27.26 -3.88 4.51
CA ALA A 77 -26.76 -5.20 4.20
C ALA A 77 -26.82 -5.52 2.70
N ALA A 78 -27.83 -5.02 1.98
CA ALA A 78 -27.97 -5.27 0.55
C ALA A 78 -26.91 -4.50 -0.26
N GLU A 79 -26.61 -3.26 0.12
CA GLU A 79 -25.53 -2.47 -0.46
C GLU A 79 -24.17 -3.15 -0.24
N CYS A 80 -23.95 -3.67 0.98
CA CYS A 80 -22.73 -4.36 1.35
C CYS A 80 -22.53 -5.64 0.51
N GLU A 81 -23.60 -6.41 0.29
CA GLU A 81 -23.57 -7.60 -0.55
C GLU A 81 -23.33 -7.24 -2.02
N ALA A 82 -24.03 -6.23 -2.54
CA ALA A 82 -23.81 -5.74 -3.90
C ALA A 82 -22.38 -5.21 -4.11
N MET A 83 -21.72 -4.69 -3.06
CA MET A 83 -20.31 -4.27 -3.12
C MET A 83 -19.40 -5.49 -3.22
N ARG A 84 -19.65 -6.52 -2.41
CA ARG A 84 -18.92 -7.80 -2.46
C ARG A 84 -19.03 -8.45 -3.84
N LYS A 85 -20.23 -8.61 -4.39
CA LYS A 85 -20.43 -9.24 -5.71
C LYS A 85 -19.71 -8.51 -6.82
N ALA A 86 -19.73 -7.17 -6.81
CA ALA A 86 -19.05 -6.38 -7.81
C ALA A 86 -17.51 -6.52 -7.72
N ALA A 87 -16.96 -6.58 -6.49
CA ALA A 87 -15.55 -6.83 -6.26
C ALA A 87 -15.13 -8.23 -6.74
N GLU A 88 -15.88 -9.27 -6.36
CA GLU A 88 -15.65 -10.66 -6.79
C GLU A 88 -15.71 -10.80 -8.32
N ALA A 89 -16.72 -10.20 -8.97
CA ALA A 89 -16.85 -10.21 -10.43
C ALA A 89 -15.68 -9.51 -11.13
N ALA A 90 -15.09 -8.49 -10.50
CA ALA A 90 -13.92 -7.80 -11.02
C ALA A 90 -12.59 -8.47 -10.66
N SER A 91 -12.61 -9.48 -9.77
CA SER A 91 -11.40 -10.09 -9.19
C SER A 91 -10.53 -9.10 -8.42
N VAL A 92 -11.17 -8.25 -7.62
CA VAL A 92 -10.57 -7.20 -6.79
C VAL A 92 -11.05 -7.35 -5.35
#